data_AF-A0A101UPX7-F1
#
_entry.id   AF-A0A101UPX7-F1
#
_cell.length_a   1.000
_cell.length_b   1.000
_cell.length_c   1.000
_cell.angle_alpha   90.00
_cell.angle_beta   90.00
_cell.angle_gamma   90.00
#
_symmetry.space_group_name_H-M   'P 1'
#
loop_
_entity.id
_entity.type
_entity.pdbx_description
1 polymer ?
#
loop_
_entity_poly.entity_id
_entity_poly.type
_entity_poly.pdbx_seq_one_letter_code
_entity_poly.pdbx_strand_id
1 'polypeptide(L)'
;MTSQEQALAIADRWLNPGGSAEPRREIRMQEFDLGWVVWAASAEPERDPVTGERRPPAEIGNACGVVDRRTGELTVWPSVPVEEVVQMYRQKHGGAGQDAGASEGGARPVTGPGNTAVFTYVDPANGEETTLFRTSAPGLPPAEYQAWADLQRMNVPVGDVVAVHTDLRPSLLPGGYTAELLNSFPNAQLSCSQTYGARPEARAEGVTALVEQVETMHRIAGRQPPPRPYRVPVPAQVTPAEPMRDVALGRHLVEVFGQDAVRRFDADDIADSPLPEPAKSTLTWAGLPTDLPLFFTADRPDAPPAGGLFTDVATNLRERRSPAGEEKIGALAHLVRIGFDGVAVVAVQCLPGTGQPDGLGALWAVDPVTAEARYVNVSVAAFTRSLALLAAARQRMQGLDPVAAGGEVAALQEQLAAVDASALWNADTWWSLIVEQMWHGLF
;
A
#
# COMPACT_ATOMS: atom_id res chain seq x y z
N MET A 1 10.33 11.32 33.91
CA MET A 1 11.46 10.47 33.46
C MET A 1 11.45 9.20 34.28
N THR A 2 11.41 8.08 33.60
CA THR A 2 11.42 6.73 34.18
C THR A 2 12.78 6.48 34.83
N SER A 3 12.83 5.96 36.06
CA SER A 3 14.08 5.54 36.69
C SER A 3 14.47 4.13 36.23
N GLN A 4 15.75 3.76 36.41
CA GLN A 4 16.22 2.40 36.13
C GLN A 4 15.43 1.34 36.93
N GLU A 5 15.09 1.63 38.19
CA GLU A 5 14.26 0.76 39.03
C GLU A 5 12.83 0.59 38.46
N GLN A 6 12.25 1.66 37.93
CA GLN A 6 10.94 1.60 37.27
C GLN A 6 11.01 0.80 35.97
N ALA A 7 12.06 0.98 35.16
CA ALA A 7 12.28 0.20 33.94
C ALA A 7 12.43 -1.30 34.23
N LEU A 8 13.14 -1.66 35.30
CA LEU A 8 13.24 -3.05 35.77
C LEU A 8 11.89 -3.61 36.21
N ALA A 9 11.08 -2.84 36.95
CA ALA A 9 9.75 -3.28 37.37
C ALA A 9 8.79 -3.47 36.18
N ILE A 10 8.91 -2.64 35.15
CA ILE A 10 8.15 -2.76 33.90
C ILE A 10 8.59 -4.02 33.13
N ALA A 11 9.90 -4.23 32.99
CA ALA A 11 10.46 -5.41 32.34
C ALA A 11 10.09 -6.71 33.08
N ASP A 12 10.07 -6.68 34.40
CA ASP A 12 9.70 -7.83 35.23
C ASP A 12 8.25 -8.23 35.04
N ARG A 13 7.34 -7.27 35.01
CA ARG A 13 5.92 -7.55 34.76
C ARG A 13 5.68 -8.11 33.36
N TRP A 14 6.49 -7.66 32.39
CA TRP A 14 6.40 -8.10 31.01
C TRP A 14 6.97 -9.52 30.81
N LEU A 15 8.15 -9.81 31.37
CA LEU A 15 8.82 -11.11 31.24
C LEU A 15 8.27 -12.18 32.20
N ASN A 16 7.68 -11.77 33.33
CA ASN A 16 7.16 -12.63 34.39
C ASN A 16 5.72 -12.24 34.76
N PRO A 17 4.74 -12.42 33.85
CA PRO A 17 3.35 -12.06 34.12
C PRO A 17 2.78 -12.91 35.27
N GLY A 18 2.00 -12.28 36.15
CA GLY A 18 1.41 -12.96 37.31
C GLY A 18 0.48 -14.11 36.89
N GLY A 19 0.71 -15.30 37.44
CA GLY A 19 -0.09 -16.50 37.16
C GLY A 19 0.53 -17.50 36.17
N SER A 20 1.75 -17.26 35.67
CA SER A 20 2.49 -18.27 34.90
C SER A 20 2.99 -19.40 35.81
N ALA A 21 2.92 -20.64 35.32
CA ALA A 21 3.50 -21.82 35.97
C ALA A 21 4.99 -22.01 35.63
N GLU A 22 5.54 -21.10 34.82
CA GLU A 22 6.93 -21.13 34.37
C GLU A 22 7.89 -20.55 35.40
N PRO A 23 9.15 -21.05 35.46
CA PRO A 23 10.16 -20.47 36.31
C PRO A 23 10.41 -19.01 35.94
N ARG A 24 10.46 -18.15 36.97
CA ARG A 24 10.70 -16.71 36.81
C ARG A 24 12.01 -16.48 36.05
N ARG A 25 11.92 -15.77 34.93
CA ARG A 25 13.04 -15.46 34.04
C ARG A 25 13.87 -14.33 34.64
N GLU A 26 15.19 -14.50 34.65
CA GLU A 26 16.12 -13.43 35.00
C GLU A 26 16.08 -12.35 33.91
N ILE A 27 16.03 -11.08 34.33
CA ILE A 27 15.93 -9.93 33.43
C ILE A 27 17.33 -9.38 33.20
N ARG A 28 17.69 -9.22 31.94
CA ARG A 28 18.87 -8.48 31.50
C ARG A 28 18.43 -7.16 30.90
N MET A 29 19.25 -6.13 31.14
CA MET A 29 18.93 -4.77 30.72
C MET A 29 20.19 -4.02 30.33
N GLN A 30 20.10 -3.21 29.27
CA GLN A 30 21.15 -2.31 28.83
C GLN A 30 20.57 -0.91 28.61
N GLU A 31 21.19 0.08 29.24
CA GLU A 31 20.81 1.48 29.14
C GLU A 31 21.36 2.12 27.86
N PHE A 32 20.57 3.01 27.27
CA PHE A 32 21.00 3.91 26.19
C PHE A 32 20.34 5.29 26.34
N ASP A 33 20.62 6.20 25.41
CA ASP A 33 20.22 7.60 25.47
C ASP A 33 18.69 7.84 25.55
N LEU A 34 17.87 6.97 24.94
CA LEU A 34 16.41 7.12 24.91
C LEU A 34 15.66 6.17 25.88
N GLY A 35 16.35 5.25 26.57
CA GLY A 35 15.66 4.22 27.34
C GLY A 35 16.54 3.07 27.82
N TRP A 36 15.90 1.92 28.00
CA TRP A 36 16.54 0.66 28.33
C TRP A 36 16.04 -0.45 27.42
N VAL A 37 16.96 -1.20 26.81
CA VAL A 37 16.63 -2.47 26.16
C VAL A 37 16.60 -3.55 27.25
N VAL A 38 15.56 -4.38 27.26
CA VAL A 38 15.29 -5.40 28.28
C VAL A 38 15.00 -6.74 27.62
N TRP A 39 15.56 -7.84 28.15
CA TRP A 39 15.38 -9.18 27.61
C TRP A 39 15.53 -10.24 28.69
N ALA A 40 15.04 -11.46 28.45
CA ALA A 40 15.26 -12.58 29.35
C ALA A 40 16.69 -13.12 29.21
N ALA A 41 17.37 -13.40 30.33
CA ALA A 41 18.62 -14.13 30.32
C ALA A 41 18.41 -15.49 29.63
N SER A 42 19.37 -15.90 28.79
CA SER A 42 19.30 -17.20 28.13
C SER A 42 19.30 -18.31 29.18
N ALA A 43 18.39 -19.29 29.02
CA ALA A 43 18.46 -20.53 29.79
C ALA A 43 19.80 -21.23 29.53
N GLU A 44 20.36 -21.87 30.55
CA GLU A 44 21.56 -22.69 30.38
C GLU A 44 21.30 -23.78 29.33
N PRO A 45 22.27 -24.07 28.45
CA PRO A 45 22.08 -25.05 27.40
C PRO A 45 21.87 -26.45 28.00
N GLU A 46 20.65 -26.97 27.83
CA GLU A 46 20.31 -28.32 28.26
C GLU A 46 21.12 -29.34 27.43
N ARG A 47 21.73 -30.31 28.10
CA ARG A 47 22.47 -31.40 27.45
C ARG A 47 21.64 -32.67 27.53
N ASP A 48 21.67 -33.45 26.46
CA ASP A 48 21.01 -34.74 26.45
C ASP A 48 21.64 -35.65 27.53
N PRO A 49 20.87 -36.17 28.49
CA PRO A 49 21.42 -36.95 29.61
C PRO A 49 21.95 -38.33 29.18
N VAL A 50 21.65 -38.78 27.96
CA VAL A 50 22.09 -40.08 27.41
C VAL A 50 23.27 -39.89 26.46
N THR A 51 23.25 -38.86 25.61
CA THR A 51 24.31 -38.65 24.60
C THR A 51 25.32 -37.56 24.96
N GLY A 52 25.03 -36.70 25.95
CA GLY A 52 25.87 -35.57 26.36
C GLY A 52 25.91 -34.39 25.37
N GLU A 53 25.23 -34.52 24.23
CA GLU A 53 25.16 -33.51 23.18
C GLU A 53 24.25 -32.36 23.58
N ARG A 54 24.57 -31.17 23.08
CA ARG A 54 23.81 -29.95 23.35
C ARG A 54 22.44 -30.07 22.66
N ARG A 55 21.34 -30.04 23.42
CA ARG A 55 20.00 -29.95 22.82
C ARG A 55 19.78 -28.57 22.23
N PRO A 56 19.13 -28.46 21.06
CA PRO A 56 18.57 -27.19 20.60
C PRO A 56 17.61 -26.63 21.66
N PRO A 57 17.59 -25.31 21.92
CA PRO A 57 16.62 -24.72 22.84
C PRO A 57 15.19 -25.08 22.44
N ALA A 58 14.34 -25.44 23.40
CA ALA A 58 12.93 -25.76 23.14
C ALA A 58 12.11 -24.53 22.70
N GLU A 59 12.61 -23.32 22.97
CA GLU A 59 11.99 -22.04 22.60
C GLU A 59 12.91 -21.27 21.64
N ILE A 60 12.40 -20.95 20.44
CA ILE A 60 13.07 -20.11 19.46
C ILE A 60 12.59 -18.66 19.66
N GLY A 61 13.52 -17.77 20.04
CA GLY A 61 13.34 -16.32 20.04
C GLY A 61 12.77 -15.75 21.34
N ASN A 62 13.64 -15.28 22.24
CA ASN A 62 13.21 -14.40 23.32
C ASN A 62 13.05 -12.99 22.76
N ALA A 63 11.82 -12.49 22.67
CA ALA A 63 11.57 -11.12 22.25
C ALA A 63 12.38 -10.11 23.10
N CYS A 64 12.87 -9.05 22.49
CA CYS A 64 13.54 -7.94 23.17
C CYS A 64 12.51 -6.82 23.41
N GLY A 65 12.55 -6.16 24.57
CA GLY A 65 11.71 -5.02 24.88
C GLY A 65 12.53 -3.73 24.94
N VAL A 66 11.92 -2.58 24.68
CA VAL A 66 12.52 -1.27 24.97
C VAL A 66 11.57 -0.47 25.85
N VAL A 67 12.06 -0.05 27.02
CA VAL A 67 11.37 0.87 27.94
C VAL A 67 11.84 2.30 27.66
N ASP A 68 10.93 3.15 27.21
CA ASP A 68 11.21 4.57 26.92
C ASP A 68 11.49 5.36 28.22
N ARG A 69 12.57 6.15 28.22
CA ARG A 69 13.00 6.94 29.38
C ARG A 69 12.06 8.10 29.74
N ARG A 70 11.39 8.67 28.75
CA ARG A 70 10.51 9.81 28.93
C ARG A 70 9.10 9.36 29.33
N THR A 71 8.58 8.33 28.67
CA THR A 71 7.17 7.90 28.81
C THR A 71 6.99 6.69 29.73
N GLY A 72 8.01 5.83 29.87
CA GLY A 72 7.89 4.57 30.60
C GLY A 72 7.12 3.49 29.83
N GLU A 73 6.83 3.72 28.56
CA GLU A 73 6.18 2.73 27.68
C GLU A 73 7.15 1.61 27.33
N LEU A 74 6.70 0.35 27.41
CA LEU A 74 7.44 -0.82 26.92
C LEU A 74 6.93 -1.21 25.53
N THR A 75 7.85 -1.25 24.57
CA THR A 75 7.59 -1.69 23.19
C THR A 75 8.37 -2.97 22.89
N VAL A 76 7.80 -3.88 22.11
CA VAL A 76 8.42 -5.17 21.78
C VAL A 76 9.12 -5.09 20.42
N TRP A 77 10.32 -5.66 20.33
CA TRP A 77 11.23 -5.58 19.21
C TRP A 77 11.77 -6.98 18.85
N PRO A 78 12.25 -7.17 17.60
CA PRO A 78 12.83 -8.44 17.16
C PRO A 78 13.95 -8.93 18.08
N SER A 79 14.13 -10.25 18.14
CA SER A 79 15.22 -10.91 18.88
C SER A 79 16.55 -10.79 18.12
N VAL A 80 17.03 -9.57 17.92
CA VAL A 80 18.33 -9.21 17.31
C VAL A 80 19.29 -8.69 18.39
N PRO A 81 20.61 -8.55 18.12
CA PRO A 81 21.55 -7.96 19.07
C PRO A 81 21.06 -6.62 19.64
N VAL A 82 21.40 -6.36 20.89
CA VAL A 82 20.92 -5.18 21.64
C VAL A 82 21.28 -3.88 20.91
N GLU A 83 22.46 -3.82 20.29
CA GLU A 83 22.92 -2.67 19.52
C GLU A 83 22.03 -2.38 18.31
N GLU A 84 21.51 -3.43 17.67
CA GLU A 84 20.61 -3.32 16.53
C GLU A 84 19.21 -2.87 16.98
N VAL A 85 18.71 -3.39 18.11
CA VAL A 85 17.47 -2.87 18.74
C VAL A 85 17.61 -1.39 19.10
N VAL A 86 18.76 -0.98 19.65
CA VAL A 86 19.05 0.43 19.94
C VAL A 86 19.05 1.29 18.67
N GLN A 87 19.66 0.80 17.58
CA GLN A 87 19.68 1.53 16.31
C GLN A 87 18.28 1.67 15.71
N MET A 88 17.50 0.59 15.69
CA MET A 88 16.11 0.61 15.21
C MET A 88 15.24 1.55 16.07
N TYR A 89 15.43 1.52 17.39
CA TYR A 89 14.71 2.41 18.30
C TYR A 89 15.11 3.87 18.10
N ARG A 90 16.39 4.18 17.91
CA ARG A 90 16.88 5.53 17.56
C ARG A 90 16.39 5.98 16.19
N GLN A 91 16.28 5.10 15.21
CA GLN A 91 15.73 5.45 13.92
C GLN A 91 14.24 5.79 14.03
N LYS A 92 13.50 5.05 14.85
CA LYS A 92 12.07 5.26 15.11
C LYS A 92 11.78 6.48 16.00
N HIS A 93 12.65 6.78 16.97
CA HIS A 93 12.38 7.77 18.03
C HIS A 93 13.44 8.88 18.17
N GLY A 94 14.66 8.66 17.71
CA GLY A 94 15.81 9.60 17.76
C GLY A 94 15.87 10.61 16.61
N GLY A 95 15.06 10.43 15.55
CA GLY A 95 14.85 11.47 14.53
C GLY A 95 14.11 12.72 15.05
N ALA A 96 13.56 12.67 16.27
CA ALA A 96 12.80 13.76 16.87
C ALA A 96 13.64 14.67 17.79
N GLY A 97 14.97 14.48 17.89
CA GLY A 97 15.79 15.07 18.96
C GLY A 97 16.71 16.25 18.61
N GLN A 98 17.00 16.54 17.34
CA GLN A 98 17.88 17.65 16.95
C GLN A 98 17.28 18.66 15.95
N ASP A 99 16.00 18.50 15.62
CA ASP A 99 15.17 19.52 14.95
C ASP A 99 13.95 19.96 15.79
N ALA A 100 13.87 19.52 17.05
CA ALA A 100 12.80 19.91 17.99
C ALA A 100 12.97 21.32 18.60
N GLY A 101 13.68 22.20 17.89
CA GLY A 101 13.68 23.65 18.11
C GLY A 101 13.09 24.45 16.94
N ALA A 102 12.70 23.78 15.85
CA ALA A 102 12.13 24.43 14.67
C ALA A 102 11.14 23.51 13.93
N SER A 103 9.93 23.35 14.48
CA SER A 103 8.65 23.47 13.74
C SER A 103 7.47 22.80 14.45
N GLU A 104 6.98 23.39 15.54
CA GLU A 104 5.52 23.47 15.78
C GLU A 104 4.93 24.62 14.93
N GLY A 105 5.30 24.63 13.65
CA GLY A 105 4.87 25.54 12.60
C GLY A 105 4.86 24.75 11.31
N GLY A 106 3.68 24.22 10.94
CA GLY A 106 3.51 23.16 9.95
C GLY A 106 4.22 23.41 8.63
N ALA A 107 5.12 22.49 8.26
CA ALA A 107 5.61 22.39 6.89
C ALA A 107 4.42 22.12 5.97
N ARG A 108 4.26 22.95 4.94
CA ARG A 108 3.14 22.86 4.01
C ARG A 108 3.26 21.54 3.22
N PRO A 109 2.18 20.75 3.06
CA PRO A 109 2.25 19.52 2.27
C PRO A 109 2.65 19.79 0.82
N VAL A 110 3.53 18.97 0.25
CA VAL A 110 4.02 19.11 -1.14
C VAL A 110 4.17 17.74 -1.79
N THR A 111 3.61 17.53 -2.98
CA THR A 111 3.84 16.31 -3.76
C THR A 111 5.22 16.27 -4.39
N GLY A 112 5.61 15.07 -4.82
CA GLY A 112 6.83 14.75 -5.56
C GLY A 112 6.89 15.44 -6.92
N PRO A 113 8.08 15.42 -7.55
CA PRO A 113 8.28 15.98 -8.89
C PRO A 113 7.56 15.21 -10.01
N GLY A 114 6.93 14.07 -9.71
CA GLY A 114 6.36 13.16 -10.69
C GLY A 114 7.44 12.30 -11.36
N ASN A 115 7.06 11.63 -12.45
CA ASN A 115 7.91 10.75 -13.25
C ASN A 115 7.85 11.19 -14.72
N THR A 116 8.98 11.22 -15.41
CA THR A 116 9.01 11.41 -16.87
C THR A 116 9.12 10.05 -17.56
N ALA A 117 8.37 9.88 -18.65
CA ALA A 117 8.50 8.75 -19.56
C ALA A 117 8.82 9.26 -20.97
N VAL A 118 9.83 8.69 -21.60
CA VAL A 118 10.30 9.01 -22.95
C VAL A 118 10.19 7.75 -23.80
N PHE A 119 9.38 7.81 -24.85
CA PHE A 119 9.16 6.73 -25.81
C PHE A 119 9.87 7.10 -27.11
N THR A 120 10.75 6.23 -27.59
CA THR A 120 11.33 6.31 -28.92
C THR A 120 10.61 5.32 -29.82
N TYR A 121 10.13 5.78 -30.97
CA TYR A 121 9.39 4.98 -31.93
C TYR A 121 9.79 5.31 -33.36
N VAL A 122 9.58 4.38 -34.27
CA VAL A 122 9.72 4.60 -35.71
C VAL A 122 8.41 5.21 -36.22
N ASP A 123 8.46 6.42 -36.76
CA ASP A 123 7.27 7.12 -37.27
C ASP A 123 6.74 6.39 -38.53
N PRO A 124 5.50 5.85 -38.52
CA PRO A 124 4.95 5.11 -39.64
C PRO A 124 4.77 5.97 -40.92
N ALA A 125 4.78 7.30 -40.81
CA ALA A 125 4.62 8.19 -41.96
C ALA A 125 5.90 8.34 -42.79
N ASN A 126 7.09 8.27 -42.17
CA ASN A 126 8.36 8.59 -42.81
C ASN A 126 9.47 7.55 -42.56
N GLY A 127 9.29 6.63 -41.59
CA GLY A 127 10.25 5.60 -41.21
C GLY A 127 11.41 6.09 -40.33
N GLU A 128 11.38 7.32 -39.83
CA GLU A 128 12.41 7.92 -38.98
C GLU A 128 12.14 7.67 -37.49
N GLU A 129 13.22 7.50 -36.70
CA GLU A 129 13.10 7.42 -35.24
C GLU A 129 12.75 8.80 -34.65
N THR A 130 11.67 8.83 -33.88
CA THR A 130 11.14 10.02 -33.21
C THR A 130 10.97 9.75 -31.72
N THR A 131 11.05 10.81 -30.90
CA THR A 131 10.82 10.73 -29.46
C THR A 131 9.54 11.46 -29.05
N LEU A 132 8.81 10.85 -28.13
CA LEU A 132 7.67 11.43 -27.42
C LEU A 132 7.97 11.36 -25.93
N PHE A 133 7.82 12.46 -25.21
CA PHE A 133 7.93 12.46 -23.76
C PHE A 133 6.67 12.97 -23.08
N ARG A 134 6.39 12.43 -21.90
CA ARG A 134 5.35 12.88 -20.98
C ARG A 134 5.91 12.91 -19.57
N THR A 135 5.40 13.84 -18.76
CA THR A 135 5.67 13.91 -17.33
C THR A 135 4.35 13.71 -16.61
N SER A 136 4.35 12.90 -15.55
CA SER A 136 3.16 12.71 -14.73
C SER A 136 2.77 14.03 -14.07
N ALA A 137 1.48 14.18 -13.78
CA ALA A 137 0.98 15.33 -13.05
C ALA A 137 -0.12 14.88 -12.08
N PRO A 138 -0.30 15.60 -10.95
CA PRO A 138 -1.35 15.32 -9.99
C PRO A 138 -2.72 15.16 -10.65
N GLY A 139 -3.41 14.05 -10.37
CA GLY A 139 -4.77 13.78 -10.87
C GLY A 139 -4.87 13.31 -12.33
N LEU A 140 -3.74 13.21 -13.05
CA LEU A 140 -3.68 12.65 -14.41
C LEU A 140 -3.23 11.18 -14.38
N PRO A 141 -3.41 10.39 -15.46
CA PRO A 141 -2.80 9.06 -15.55
C PRO A 141 -1.26 9.12 -15.44
N PRO A 142 -0.57 8.01 -15.08
CA PRO A 142 0.88 7.92 -15.14
C PRO A 142 1.46 8.32 -16.50
N ALA A 143 2.69 8.83 -16.52
CA ALA A 143 3.34 9.34 -17.74
C ALA A 143 3.36 8.30 -18.87
N GLU A 144 3.54 7.02 -18.53
CA GLU A 144 3.55 5.88 -19.44
C GLU A 144 2.18 5.71 -20.14
N TYR A 145 1.09 5.80 -19.38
CA TYR A 145 -0.28 5.74 -19.94
C TYR A 145 -0.60 6.97 -20.79
N GLN A 146 -0.14 8.15 -20.39
CA GLN A 146 -0.30 9.36 -21.20
C GLN A 146 0.41 9.21 -22.55
N ALA A 147 1.69 8.79 -22.52
CA ALA A 147 2.49 8.58 -23.73
C ALA A 147 1.87 7.49 -24.62
N TRP A 148 1.38 6.39 -24.05
CA TRP A 148 0.65 5.37 -24.81
C TRP A 148 -0.60 5.93 -25.50
N ALA A 149 -1.41 6.72 -24.80
CA ALA A 149 -2.60 7.34 -25.39
C ALA A 149 -2.24 8.32 -26.53
N ASP A 150 -1.11 9.02 -26.45
CA ASP A 150 -0.60 9.84 -27.54
C ASP A 150 -0.15 9.01 -28.75
N LEU A 151 0.60 7.93 -28.53
CA LEU A 151 1.01 7.00 -29.59
C LEU A 151 -0.20 6.43 -30.32
N GLN A 152 -1.25 6.03 -29.57
CA GLN A 152 -2.52 5.58 -30.15
C GLN A 152 -3.18 6.66 -31.00
N ARG A 153 -3.21 7.91 -30.54
CA ARG A 153 -3.76 9.05 -31.31
C ARG A 153 -2.95 9.37 -32.57
N MET A 154 -1.65 9.10 -32.55
CA MET A 154 -0.76 9.22 -33.72
C MET A 154 -0.80 7.97 -34.62
N ASN A 155 -1.59 6.95 -34.27
CA ASN A 155 -1.64 5.65 -34.94
C ASN A 155 -0.27 4.95 -35.03
N VAL A 156 0.59 5.13 -34.02
CA VAL A 156 1.87 4.41 -33.91
C VAL A 156 1.60 3.01 -33.35
N PRO A 157 1.88 1.93 -34.10
CA PRO A 157 1.77 0.57 -33.61
C PRO A 157 2.70 0.30 -32.43
N VAL A 158 2.28 -0.57 -31.50
CA VAL A 158 3.11 -0.95 -30.33
C VAL A 158 4.43 -1.62 -30.73
N GLY A 159 4.48 -2.26 -31.91
CA GLY A 159 5.69 -2.89 -32.46
C GLY A 159 6.70 -1.88 -32.99
N ASP A 160 6.30 -0.63 -33.23
CA ASP A 160 7.17 0.42 -33.77
C ASP A 160 7.84 1.22 -32.64
N VAL A 161 7.47 0.98 -31.38
CA VAL A 161 8.18 1.52 -30.21
C VAL A 161 9.45 0.69 -29.97
N VAL A 162 10.60 1.35 -30.06
CA VAL A 162 11.92 0.71 -30.01
C VAL A 162 12.66 0.94 -28.69
N ALA A 163 12.31 1.99 -27.94
CA ALA A 163 12.85 2.21 -26.60
C ALA A 163 11.88 2.97 -25.70
N VAL A 164 11.91 2.68 -24.40
CA VAL A 164 11.23 3.46 -23.37
C VAL A 164 12.19 3.73 -22.21
N HIS A 165 12.36 5.00 -21.87
CA HIS A 165 13.12 5.44 -20.71
C HIS A 165 12.21 6.15 -19.70
N THR A 166 12.39 5.85 -18.41
CA THR A 166 11.63 6.47 -17.32
C THR A 166 12.55 7.00 -16.24
N ASP A 167 12.14 8.03 -15.48
CA ASP A 167 12.95 8.48 -14.35
C ASP A 167 12.95 7.43 -13.23
N LEU A 168 11.77 6.98 -12.81
CA LEU A 168 11.59 5.89 -11.85
C LEU A 168 11.31 4.58 -12.57
N ARG A 169 11.86 3.48 -12.05
CA ARG A 169 11.54 2.13 -12.55
C ARG A 169 10.01 1.91 -12.60
N PRO A 170 9.46 1.47 -13.75
CA PRO A 170 8.05 1.09 -13.88
C PRO A 170 7.69 0.02 -12.83
N SER A 171 6.53 0.16 -12.19
CA SER A 171 6.20 -0.61 -10.99
C SER A 171 5.00 -1.53 -11.20
N LEU A 172 4.97 -2.61 -10.40
CA LEU A 172 3.82 -3.53 -10.27
C LEU A 172 2.99 -3.16 -9.03
N LEU A 173 2.72 -1.87 -8.87
CA LEU A 173 1.93 -1.32 -7.77
C LEU A 173 0.53 -0.95 -8.26
N PRO A 174 -0.48 -0.96 -7.37
CA PRO A 174 -1.84 -0.52 -7.70
C PRO A 174 -1.85 0.94 -8.13
N GLY A 175 -2.84 1.35 -8.94
CA GLY A 175 -2.86 2.66 -9.58
C GLY A 175 -2.22 2.67 -10.97
N GLY A 176 -2.19 1.50 -11.63
CA GLY A 176 -1.93 1.40 -13.06
C GLY A 176 -0.90 0.36 -13.47
N TYR A 177 -0.15 -0.25 -12.56
CA TYR A 177 0.79 -1.33 -12.89
C TYR A 177 1.66 -1.00 -14.12
N THR A 178 2.37 0.14 -14.11
CA THR A 178 3.04 0.67 -15.31
C THR A 178 4.03 -0.30 -15.94
N ALA A 179 4.59 -1.23 -15.16
CA ALA A 179 5.39 -2.32 -15.73
C ALA A 179 4.58 -3.26 -16.65
N GLU A 180 3.32 -3.59 -16.32
CA GLU A 180 2.45 -4.40 -17.19
C GLU A 180 2.11 -3.68 -18.49
N LEU A 181 1.86 -2.37 -18.43
CA LEU A 181 1.67 -1.57 -19.64
C LEU A 181 2.92 -1.65 -20.54
N LEU A 182 4.11 -1.44 -19.98
CA LEU A 182 5.33 -1.43 -20.78
C LEU A 182 5.69 -2.81 -21.36
N ASN A 183 5.27 -3.90 -20.72
CA ASN A 183 5.40 -5.24 -21.27
C ASN A 183 4.60 -5.46 -22.57
N SER A 184 3.63 -4.58 -22.89
CA SER A 184 2.88 -4.63 -24.15
C SER A 184 3.63 -4.12 -25.38
N PHE A 185 4.83 -3.54 -25.21
CA PHE A 185 5.69 -3.05 -26.29
C PHE A 185 6.82 -4.06 -26.56
N PRO A 186 6.61 -5.05 -27.45
CA PRO A 186 7.48 -6.24 -27.54
C PRO A 186 8.90 -5.95 -28.03
N ASN A 187 9.07 -4.85 -28.77
CA ASN A 187 10.35 -4.47 -29.39
C ASN A 187 11.09 -3.38 -28.60
N ALA A 188 10.48 -2.84 -27.53
CA ALA A 188 11.03 -1.72 -26.81
C ALA A 188 12.12 -2.14 -25.83
N GLN A 189 13.29 -1.50 -25.92
CA GLN A 189 14.29 -1.58 -24.86
C GLN A 189 13.85 -0.71 -23.68
N LEU A 190 13.60 -1.33 -22.53
CA LEU A 190 13.18 -0.64 -21.31
C LEU A 190 14.39 -0.22 -20.47
N SER A 191 14.40 1.03 -20.00
CA SER A 191 15.42 1.56 -19.10
C SER A 191 14.83 2.56 -18.10
N CYS A 192 15.52 2.77 -16.98
CA CYS A 192 15.15 3.77 -15.99
C CYS A 192 16.37 4.42 -15.32
N SER A 193 16.22 5.63 -14.80
CA SER A 193 17.29 6.34 -14.09
C SER A 193 17.44 5.88 -12.63
N GLN A 194 16.32 5.69 -11.92
CA GLN A 194 16.30 5.37 -10.50
C GLN A 194 15.52 4.08 -10.22
N THR A 195 15.89 3.41 -9.13
CA THR A 195 15.14 2.26 -8.63
C THR A 195 13.78 2.69 -8.09
N TYR A 196 12.79 1.81 -8.19
CA TYR A 196 11.45 2.01 -7.63
C TYR A 196 10.73 0.64 -7.63
N GLY A 197 9.65 0.47 -6.86
CA GLY A 197 8.82 -0.73 -6.92
C GLY A 197 8.34 -1.29 -5.58
N ALA A 198 8.36 -2.62 -5.42
CA ALA A 198 7.63 -3.33 -4.37
C ALA A 198 8.07 -2.98 -2.94
N ARG A 199 9.36 -2.76 -2.70
CA ARG A 199 9.91 -2.50 -1.36
C ARG A 199 9.80 -1.01 -0.99
N PRO A 200 9.27 -0.65 0.19
CA PRO A 200 9.19 0.74 0.64
C PRO A 200 10.54 1.48 0.61
N GLU A 201 11.62 0.81 1.00
CA GLU A 201 12.97 1.42 1.02
C GLU A 201 13.43 1.78 -0.39
N ALA A 202 13.20 0.88 -1.36
CA ALA A 202 13.55 1.12 -2.75
C ALA A 202 12.76 2.28 -3.37
N ARG A 203 11.50 2.49 -2.94
CA ARG A 203 10.71 3.65 -3.37
C ARG A 203 11.24 4.94 -2.76
N ALA A 204 11.54 4.94 -1.47
CA ALA A 204 12.08 6.10 -0.78
C ALA A 204 13.45 6.53 -1.34
N GLU A 205 14.35 5.56 -1.58
CA GLU A 205 15.64 5.79 -2.24
C GLU A 205 15.45 6.37 -3.64
N GLY A 206 14.59 5.76 -4.45
CA GLY A 206 14.30 6.21 -5.81
C GLY A 206 13.79 7.64 -5.89
N VAL A 207 12.82 7.98 -5.05
CA VAL A 207 12.22 9.32 -5.00
C VAL A 207 13.23 10.34 -4.48
N THR A 208 14.05 9.99 -3.50
CA THR A 208 15.12 10.87 -3.00
C THR A 208 16.12 11.19 -4.13
N ALA A 209 16.60 10.17 -4.83
CA ALA A 209 17.53 10.36 -5.95
C ALA A 209 16.90 11.16 -7.10
N LEU A 210 15.61 10.96 -7.38
CA LEU A 210 14.89 11.73 -8.38
C LEU A 210 14.78 13.22 -8.00
N VAL A 211 14.46 13.53 -6.74
CA VAL A 211 14.41 14.92 -6.27
C VAL A 211 15.77 15.59 -6.46
N GLU A 212 16.87 14.92 -6.09
CA GLU A 212 18.23 15.43 -6.28
C GLU A 212 18.57 15.66 -7.76
N GLN A 213 18.17 14.74 -8.65
CA GLN A 213 18.33 14.85 -10.09
C GLN A 213 17.58 16.08 -10.63
N VAL A 214 16.31 16.25 -10.26
CA VAL A 214 15.49 17.40 -10.69
C VAL A 214 16.06 18.73 -10.19
N GLU A 215 16.50 18.79 -8.94
CA GLU A 215 17.14 19.99 -8.37
C GLU A 215 18.44 20.34 -9.11
N THR A 216 19.25 19.33 -9.43
CA THR A 216 20.50 19.51 -10.17
C THR A 216 20.24 20.03 -11.58
N MET A 217 19.26 19.45 -12.30
CA MET A 217 18.87 19.91 -13.63
C MET A 217 18.39 21.38 -13.62
N HIS A 218 17.59 21.79 -12.62
CA HIS A 218 17.13 23.18 -12.49
C HIS A 218 18.31 24.13 -12.22
N ARG A 219 19.25 23.73 -11.36
CA ARG A 219 20.45 24.52 -11.05
C ARG A 219 21.31 24.74 -12.29
N ILE A 220 21.55 23.69 -13.08
CA ILE A 220 22.31 23.77 -14.35
C ILE A 220 21.59 24.70 -15.35
N ALA A 221 20.26 24.66 -15.40
CA ALA A 221 19.46 25.53 -16.25
C ALA A 221 19.34 26.99 -15.75
N GLY A 222 19.95 27.34 -14.61
CA GLY A 222 19.83 28.66 -13.99
C GLY A 222 18.42 28.99 -13.51
N ARG A 223 17.59 27.98 -13.24
CA ARG A 223 16.21 28.10 -12.76
C ARG A 223 16.11 27.78 -11.27
N GLN A 224 15.10 28.33 -10.62
CA GLN A 224 14.76 27.94 -9.25
C GLN A 224 14.21 26.51 -9.25
N PRO A 225 14.70 25.61 -8.37
CA PRO A 225 14.16 24.26 -8.26
C PRO A 225 12.72 24.27 -7.73
N PRO A 226 11.93 23.23 -8.03
CA PRO A 226 10.60 23.07 -7.45
C PRO A 226 10.67 22.94 -5.92
N PRO A 227 9.56 23.20 -5.19
CA PRO A 227 9.51 22.98 -3.76
C PRO A 227 9.83 21.52 -3.43
N ARG A 228 10.61 21.29 -2.37
CA ARG A 228 10.93 19.93 -1.94
C ARG A 228 9.66 19.20 -1.50
N PRO A 229 9.49 17.93 -1.88
CA PRO A 229 8.33 17.14 -1.47
C PRO A 229 8.27 16.99 0.05
N TYR A 230 7.06 17.04 0.59
CA TYR A 230 6.79 16.82 2.00
C TYR A 230 5.49 16.05 2.16
N ARG A 231 5.63 14.76 2.43
CA ARG A 231 4.52 13.85 2.76
C ARG A 231 4.17 14.01 4.23
N VAL A 232 2.94 14.46 4.50
CA VAL A 232 2.45 14.48 5.89
C VAL A 232 2.16 13.06 6.37
N PRO A 233 2.46 12.73 7.64
CA PRO A 233 2.09 11.46 8.23
C PRO A 233 0.58 11.21 8.15
N VAL A 234 0.17 9.94 8.10
CA VAL A 234 -1.24 9.58 8.26
C VAL A 234 -1.67 10.03 9.67
N PRO A 235 -2.78 10.78 9.82
CA PRO A 235 -3.17 11.27 11.13
C PRO A 235 -3.50 10.11 12.08
N ALA A 236 -2.88 10.12 13.26
CA ALA A 236 -3.05 9.04 14.25
C ALA A 236 -4.46 9.01 14.87
N GLN A 237 -5.14 10.16 14.90
CA GLN A 237 -6.51 10.30 15.38
C GLN A 237 -7.30 11.09 14.35
N VAL A 238 -8.29 10.44 13.76
CA VAL A 238 -9.26 11.06 12.86
C VAL A 238 -10.64 10.79 13.42
N THR A 239 -11.52 11.79 13.35
CA THR A 239 -12.93 11.58 13.71
C THR A 239 -13.56 10.65 12.68
N PRO A 240 -14.11 9.49 13.07
CA PRO A 240 -14.73 8.57 12.12
C PRO A 240 -15.86 9.27 11.35
N ALA A 241 -15.88 9.05 10.04
CA ALA A 241 -16.93 9.59 9.18
C ALA A 241 -18.27 8.93 9.56
N GLU A 242 -19.36 9.71 9.51
CA GLU A 242 -20.69 9.17 9.79
C GLU A 242 -20.99 7.99 8.85
N PRO A 243 -21.51 6.86 9.39
CA PRO A 243 -21.92 5.72 8.57
C PRO A 243 -23.00 6.14 7.57
N MET A 244 -22.84 5.74 6.31
CA MET A 244 -23.83 5.99 5.27
C MET A 244 -24.66 4.73 5.05
N ARG A 245 -25.98 4.87 5.00
CA ARG A 245 -26.87 3.78 4.57
C ARG A 245 -26.65 3.50 3.09
N ASP A 246 -26.79 2.24 2.66
CA ASP A 246 -26.49 1.81 1.29
C ASP A 246 -27.24 2.61 0.21
N VAL A 247 -28.51 2.95 0.45
CA VAL A 247 -29.29 3.80 -0.48
C VAL A 247 -28.74 5.24 -0.56
N ALA A 248 -28.17 5.77 0.53
CA ALA A 248 -27.51 7.08 0.51
C ALA A 248 -26.14 7.00 -0.18
N LEU A 249 -25.37 5.94 0.09
CA LEU A 249 -24.12 5.66 -0.61
C LEU A 249 -24.34 5.49 -2.11
N GLY A 250 -25.37 4.76 -2.54
CA GLY A 250 -25.70 4.57 -3.95
C GLY A 250 -26.04 5.88 -4.68
N ARG A 251 -26.70 6.83 -4.01
CA ARG A 251 -26.95 8.17 -4.56
C ARG A 251 -25.64 8.96 -4.68
N HIS A 252 -24.80 8.90 -3.66
CA HIS A 252 -23.48 9.54 -3.69
C HIS A 252 -22.58 8.98 -4.81
N LEU A 253 -22.58 7.67 -5.02
CA LEU A 253 -21.85 7.06 -6.15
C LEU A 253 -22.36 7.57 -7.50
N VAL A 254 -23.68 7.73 -7.66
CA VAL A 254 -24.27 8.29 -8.90
C VAL A 254 -23.88 9.76 -9.09
N GLU A 255 -23.77 10.54 -8.02
CA GLU A 255 -23.30 11.93 -8.09
C GLU A 255 -21.82 12.02 -8.55
N VAL A 256 -20.98 11.07 -8.13
CA VAL A 256 -19.54 11.08 -8.44
C VAL A 256 -19.23 10.47 -9.80
N PHE A 257 -19.81 9.30 -10.10
CA PHE A 257 -19.46 8.52 -11.30
C PHE A 257 -20.46 8.73 -12.46
N GLY A 258 -21.67 9.20 -12.17
CA GLY A 258 -22.76 9.26 -13.12
C GLY A 258 -23.69 8.04 -13.03
N GLN A 259 -24.93 8.20 -13.48
CA GLN A 259 -25.99 7.20 -13.33
C GLN A 259 -25.67 5.86 -14.02
N ASP A 260 -25.12 5.92 -15.23
CA ASP A 260 -24.82 4.73 -16.03
C ASP A 260 -23.48 4.07 -15.65
N ALA A 261 -22.72 4.70 -14.74
CA ALA A 261 -21.42 4.22 -14.28
C ALA A 261 -21.48 3.57 -12.90
N VAL A 262 -22.66 3.36 -12.31
CA VAL A 262 -22.84 2.63 -11.05
C VAL A 262 -23.55 1.31 -11.30
N ARG A 263 -22.84 0.20 -11.06
CA ARG A 263 -23.34 -1.16 -11.23
C ARG A 263 -23.97 -1.65 -9.94
N ARG A 264 -25.29 -1.86 -9.98
CA ARG A 264 -26.03 -2.62 -8.97
C ARG A 264 -26.27 -4.03 -9.50
N PHE A 265 -26.19 -5.00 -8.61
CA PHE A 265 -26.40 -6.41 -8.93
C PHE A 265 -27.82 -6.79 -8.55
N ASP A 266 -28.42 -7.69 -9.34
CA ASP A 266 -29.77 -8.18 -9.07
C ASP A 266 -29.77 -8.98 -7.76
N ALA A 267 -30.87 -8.91 -7.02
CA ALA A 267 -31.01 -9.64 -5.76
C ALA A 267 -30.96 -11.15 -6.00
N ASP A 268 -31.49 -11.63 -7.13
CA ASP A 268 -31.49 -13.04 -7.51
C ASP A 268 -30.06 -13.51 -7.85
N ASP A 269 -29.26 -12.69 -8.52
CA ASP A 269 -27.85 -12.98 -8.83
C ASP A 269 -26.98 -13.07 -7.56
N ILE A 270 -27.32 -12.30 -6.52
CA ILE A 270 -26.56 -12.25 -5.27
C ILE A 270 -27.03 -13.31 -4.26
N ALA A 271 -28.31 -13.70 -4.28
CA ALA A 271 -28.95 -14.48 -3.23
C ALA A 271 -28.15 -15.74 -2.86
N ASP A 272 -27.72 -16.49 -3.87
CA ASP A 272 -27.00 -17.75 -3.73
C ASP A 272 -25.48 -17.59 -3.56
N SER A 273 -24.96 -16.36 -3.61
CA SER A 273 -23.54 -16.11 -3.40
C SER A 273 -23.12 -16.34 -1.94
N PRO A 274 -21.85 -16.74 -1.70
CA PRO A 274 -21.27 -16.88 -0.36
C PRO A 274 -21.01 -15.54 0.38
N LEU A 275 -21.34 -14.40 -0.23
CA LEU A 275 -21.07 -13.07 0.33
C LEU A 275 -21.81 -12.85 1.67
N PRO A 276 -21.20 -12.17 2.65
CA PRO A 276 -21.89 -11.76 3.88
C PRO A 276 -23.05 -10.80 3.59
N GLU A 277 -24.10 -10.84 4.41
CA GLU A 277 -25.31 -10.04 4.22
C GLU A 277 -25.06 -8.52 4.06
N PRO A 278 -24.15 -7.88 4.84
CA PRO A 278 -23.82 -6.46 4.62
C PRO A 278 -23.22 -6.18 3.23
N ALA A 279 -22.41 -7.11 2.70
CA ALA A 279 -21.85 -6.99 1.36
C ALA A 279 -22.94 -7.16 0.29
N LYS A 280 -23.83 -8.15 0.45
CA LYS A 280 -25.00 -8.36 -0.42
C LYS A 280 -25.89 -7.11 -0.49
N SER A 281 -26.23 -6.54 0.67
CA SER A 281 -27.02 -5.31 0.77
C SER A 281 -26.33 -4.15 0.04
N THR A 282 -25.03 -3.95 0.27
CA THR A 282 -24.27 -2.87 -0.38
C THR A 282 -24.27 -3.04 -1.92
N LEU A 283 -23.97 -4.23 -2.43
CA LEU A 283 -23.91 -4.51 -3.87
C LEU A 283 -25.27 -4.35 -4.56
N THR A 284 -26.36 -4.63 -3.84
CA THR A 284 -27.74 -4.48 -4.34
C THR A 284 -28.19 -3.02 -4.33
N TRP A 285 -28.06 -2.34 -3.19
CA TRP A 285 -28.66 -1.00 -2.99
C TRP A 285 -27.71 0.15 -3.35
N ALA A 286 -26.44 0.05 -2.97
CA ALA A 286 -25.44 1.05 -3.31
C ALA A 286 -24.87 0.81 -4.71
N GLY A 287 -24.40 -0.42 -4.97
CA GLY A 287 -23.65 -0.81 -6.14
C GLY A 287 -22.14 -0.54 -6.02
N LEU A 288 -21.41 -0.80 -7.11
CA LEU A 288 -20.00 -0.48 -7.29
C LEU A 288 -19.85 0.51 -8.46
N PRO A 289 -18.81 1.37 -8.49
CA PRO A 289 -18.45 2.03 -9.74
C PRO A 289 -18.12 0.95 -10.79
N THR A 290 -18.65 1.11 -12.00
CA THR A 290 -18.43 0.16 -13.09
C THR A 290 -16.96 0.14 -13.49
N ASP A 291 -16.35 1.33 -13.54
CA ASP A 291 -14.94 1.51 -13.81
C ASP A 291 -14.44 2.80 -13.14
N LEU A 292 -13.29 2.71 -12.48
CA LEU A 292 -12.44 3.82 -12.09
C LEU A 292 -11.05 3.49 -12.65
N PRO A 293 -10.69 4.06 -13.82
CA PRO A 293 -9.50 3.65 -14.56
C PRO A 293 -8.25 3.61 -13.68
N LEU A 294 -7.48 2.52 -13.81
CA LEU A 294 -6.25 2.20 -13.05
C LEU A 294 -6.44 1.70 -11.61
N PHE A 295 -7.67 1.75 -11.07
CA PHE A 295 -7.92 1.46 -9.66
C PHE A 295 -8.96 0.37 -9.42
N PHE A 296 -10.05 0.35 -10.18
CA PHE A 296 -11.07 -0.66 -9.98
C PHE A 296 -12.01 -0.79 -11.17
N THR A 297 -12.29 -2.02 -11.58
CA THR A 297 -13.34 -2.36 -12.53
C THR A 297 -14.22 -3.45 -11.90
N ALA A 298 -15.52 -3.21 -11.84
CA ALA A 298 -16.48 -4.17 -11.28
C ALA A 298 -16.70 -5.35 -12.24
N ASP A 299 -16.90 -6.55 -11.70
CA ASP A 299 -17.28 -7.70 -12.50
C ASP A 299 -18.65 -7.49 -13.18
N ARG A 300 -18.81 -8.10 -14.34
CA ARG A 300 -19.95 -7.92 -15.23
C ARG A 300 -20.81 -9.19 -15.26
N PRO A 301 -22.10 -9.14 -14.88
CA PRO A 301 -22.99 -10.29 -15.02
C PRO A 301 -23.13 -10.78 -16.47
N ASP A 302 -23.09 -9.87 -17.44
CA ASP A 302 -23.20 -10.17 -18.88
C ASP A 302 -21.89 -10.68 -19.51
N ALA A 303 -20.77 -10.57 -18.79
CA ALA A 303 -19.46 -11.08 -19.17
C ALA A 303 -18.71 -11.50 -17.90
N PRO A 304 -19.15 -12.59 -17.24
CA PRO A 304 -18.63 -12.97 -15.94
C PRO A 304 -17.15 -13.35 -16.02
N PRO A 305 -16.39 -13.18 -14.93
CA PRO A 305 -15.00 -13.62 -14.91
C PRO A 305 -14.91 -15.15 -15.02
N ALA A 306 -13.71 -15.67 -15.28
CA ALA A 306 -13.43 -17.10 -15.16
C ALA A 306 -13.86 -17.60 -13.76
N GLY A 307 -14.63 -18.68 -13.71
CA GLY A 307 -15.28 -19.20 -12.51
C GLY A 307 -16.71 -18.72 -12.26
N GLY A 308 -17.21 -17.75 -13.05
CA GLY A 308 -18.56 -17.20 -12.93
C GLY A 308 -18.66 -15.95 -12.06
N LEU A 309 -19.84 -15.33 -12.02
CA LEU A 309 -20.11 -14.17 -11.16
C LEU A 309 -20.04 -14.58 -9.69
N PHE A 310 -19.37 -13.77 -8.85
CA PHE A 310 -19.11 -14.06 -7.43
C PHE A 310 -18.40 -15.40 -7.17
N THR A 311 -17.54 -15.81 -8.10
CA THR A 311 -16.67 -16.98 -7.90
C THR A 311 -15.68 -16.76 -6.76
N ASP A 312 -15.27 -17.83 -6.08
CA ASP A 312 -14.16 -17.75 -5.14
C ASP A 312 -12.83 -17.53 -5.87
N VAL A 313 -11.88 -16.87 -5.20
CA VAL A 313 -10.60 -16.51 -5.80
C VAL A 313 -9.80 -17.76 -6.20
N ALA A 314 -9.88 -18.86 -5.45
CA ALA A 314 -9.14 -20.07 -5.79
C ALA A 314 -9.63 -20.65 -7.14
N THR A 315 -10.95 -20.75 -7.33
CA THR A 315 -11.56 -21.15 -8.60
C THR A 315 -11.18 -20.21 -9.74
N ASN A 316 -11.28 -18.89 -9.53
CA ASN A 316 -10.86 -17.89 -10.53
C ASN A 316 -9.40 -18.08 -10.97
N LEU A 317 -8.49 -18.27 -10.02
CA LEU A 317 -7.06 -18.42 -10.30
C LEU A 317 -6.75 -19.74 -11.02
N ARG A 318 -7.43 -20.85 -10.67
CA ARG A 318 -7.27 -22.14 -11.37
C ARG A 318 -7.71 -22.05 -12.82
N GLU A 319 -8.87 -21.47 -13.10
CA GLU A 319 -9.37 -21.35 -14.46
C GLU A 319 -8.51 -20.43 -15.33
N ARG A 320 -7.95 -19.36 -14.73
CA ARG A 320 -6.98 -18.48 -15.39
C ARG A 320 -5.59 -19.08 -15.53
N ARG A 321 -5.38 -20.31 -15.04
CA ARG A 321 -4.09 -21.02 -15.04
C ARG A 321 -3.00 -20.21 -14.35
N SER A 322 -3.30 -19.67 -13.16
CA SER A 322 -2.31 -19.00 -12.33
C SER A 322 -1.09 -19.91 -12.13
N PRO A 323 0.14 -19.35 -12.21
CA PRO A 323 1.37 -20.09 -11.94
C PRO A 323 1.63 -20.28 -10.44
N ALA A 324 0.81 -19.71 -9.55
CA ALA A 324 0.94 -19.92 -8.11
C ALA A 324 0.74 -21.41 -7.76
N GLY A 325 1.43 -21.87 -6.72
CA GLY A 325 1.28 -23.25 -6.24
C GLY A 325 -0.13 -23.53 -5.71
N GLU A 326 -0.62 -24.75 -5.91
CA GLU A 326 -1.99 -25.17 -5.54
C GLU A 326 -2.29 -24.93 -4.06
N GLU A 327 -1.31 -25.08 -3.17
CA GLU A 327 -1.46 -24.77 -1.75
C GLU A 327 -1.82 -23.30 -1.51
N LYS A 328 -1.10 -22.37 -2.15
CA LYS A 328 -1.37 -20.92 -2.05
C LYS A 328 -2.72 -20.57 -2.65
N ILE A 329 -3.05 -21.15 -3.80
CA ILE A 329 -4.35 -20.94 -4.47
C ILE A 329 -5.48 -21.45 -3.57
N GLY A 330 -5.37 -22.67 -3.05
CA GLY A 330 -6.38 -23.28 -2.17
C GLY A 330 -6.63 -22.47 -0.90
N ALA A 331 -5.59 -21.85 -0.33
CA ALA A 331 -5.72 -20.98 0.83
C ALA A 331 -6.61 -19.75 0.58
N LEU A 332 -6.86 -19.36 -0.68
CA LEU A 332 -7.67 -18.19 -1.04
C LEU A 332 -9.16 -18.49 -1.28
N ALA A 333 -9.61 -19.74 -1.10
CA ALA A 333 -11.01 -20.14 -1.32
C ALA A 333 -12.03 -19.43 -0.39
N HIS A 334 -11.55 -18.77 0.67
CA HIS A 334 -12.35 -17.97 1.59
C HIS A 334 -12.67 -16.56 1.06
N LEU A 335 -12.08 -16.16 -0.08
CA LEU A 335 -12.26 -14.86 -0.72
C LEU A 335 -13.14 -15.00 -1.95
N VAL A 336 -14.09 -14.08 -2.12
CA VAL A 336 -15.06 -14.08 -3.22
C VAL A 336 -14.90 -12.84 -4.06
N ARG A 337 -14.64 -13.03 -5.35
CA ARG A 337 -14.32 -11.96 -6.28
C ARG A 337 -15.51 -11.03 -6.53
N ILE A 338 -15.24 -9.72 -6.59
CA ILE A 338 -16.21 -8.69 -7.00
C ILE A 338 -15.70 -7.76 -8.13
N GLY A 339 -14.43 -7.87 -8.48
CA GLY A 339 -13.80 -7.05 -9.52
C GLY A 339 -12.29 -7.22 -9.55
N PHE A 340 -11.60 -6.26 -10.13
CA PHE A 340 -10.13 -6.22 -10.21
C PHE A 340 -9.63 -4.78 -10.36
N ASP A 341 -8.36 -4.51 -10.06
CA ASP A 341 -7.76 -3.17 -10.13
C ASP A 341 -6.90 -2.91 -11.38
N GLY A 342 -7.11 -3.73 -12.42
CA GLY A 342 -6.27 -3.79 -13.61
C GLY A 342 -5.40 -5.05 -13.66
N VAL A 343 -4.96 -5.55 -12.50
CA VAL A 343 -4.15 -6.79 -12.40
C VAL A 343 -4.64 -7.68 -11.26
N ALA A 344 -4.66 -7.15 -10.03
CA ALA A 344 -5.04 -7.89 -8.84
C ALA A 344 -6.55 -8.10 -8.78
N VAL A 345 -6.94 -9.30 -8.32
CA VAL A 345 -8.34 -9.64 -8.08
C VAL A 345 -8.79 -8.95 -6.80
N VAL A 346 -9.88 -8.19 -6.85
CA VAL A 346 -10.48 -7.56 -5.67
C VAL A 346 -11.61 -8.45 -5.17
N ALA A 347 -11.50 -8.91 -3.93
CA ALA A 347 -12.36 -9.94 -3.38
C ALA A 347 -12.77 -9.65 -1.92
N VAL A 348 -13.94 -10.16 -1.54
CA VAL A 348 -14.55 -10.05 -0.22
C VAL A 348 -14.28 -11.32 0.58
N GLN A 349 -13.83 -11.15 1.82
CA GLN A 349 -13.65 -12.24 2.76
C GLN A 349 -14.99 -12.77 3.27
N CYS A 350 -15.29 -14.03 2.95
CA CYS A 350 -16.58 -14.66 3.24
C CYS A 350 -16.50 -15.73 4.33
N LEU A 351 -15.29 -16.21 4.63
CA LEU A 351 -15.00 -17.10 5.74
C LEU A 351 -13.82 -16.54 6.57
N PRO A 352 -13.67 -16.94 7.84
CA PRO A 352 -12.48 -16.59 8.62
C PRO A 352 -11.21 -16.99 7.86
N GLY A 353 -10.29 -16.04 7.72
CA GLY A 353 -9.02 -16.21 7.04
C GLY A 353 -7.95 -16.70 8.00
N THR A 354 -6.74 -16.88 7.48
CA THR A 354 -5.56 -17.22 8.28
C THR A 354 -4.65 -16.01 8.51
N GLY A 355 -5.12 -14.78 8.27
CA GLY A 355 -4.28 -13.59 8.20
C GLY A 355 -5.02 -12.30 8.59
N GLN A 356 -4.40 -11.49 9.44
CA GLN A 356 -5.03 -10.26 9.94
C GLN A 356 -5.04 -9.13 8.90
N PRO A 357 -6.11 -8.31 8.87
CA PRO A 357 -7.31 -8.39 9.72
C PRO A 357 -8.31 -9.46 9.26
N ASP A 358 -8.71 -10.38 10.16
CA ASP A 358 -9.59 -11.53 9.87
C ASP A 358 -11.10 -11.17 9.84
N GLY A 359 -11.45 -9.98 9.31
CA GLY A 359 -12.81 -9.47 9.32
C GLY A 359 -13.68 -10.06 8.21
N LEU A 360 -14.76 -10.75 8.56
CA LEU A 360 -15.80 -11.09 7.58
C LEU A 360 -16.30 -9.82 6.89
N GLY A 361 -16.33 -9.84 5.55
CA GLY A 361 -16.69 -8.70 4.71
C GLY A 361 -15.52 -7.79 4.32
N ALA A 362 -14.32 -7.99 4.87
CA ALA A 362 -13.12 -7.27 4.48
C ALA A 362 -12.77 -7.51 3.00
N LEU A 363 -12.14 -6.52 2.38
CA LEU A 363 -11.67 -6.58 1.00
C LEU A 363 -10.17 -6.79 0.94
N TRP A 364 -9.79 -7.63 -0.02
CA TRP A 364 -8.43 -8.00 -0.32
C TRP A 364 -8.17 -7.87 -1.83
N ALA A 365 -6.99 -7.35 -2.19
CA ALA A 365 -6.46 -7.36 -3.53
C ALA A 365 -5.46 -8.53 -3.63
N VAL A 366 -5.71 -9.47 -4.53
CA VAL A 366 -4.93 -10.71 -4.68
C VAL A 366 -4.18 -10.68 -6.00
N ASP A 367 -2.86 -10.78 -5.92
CA ASP A 367 -2.01 -10.91 -7.10
C ASP A 367 -2.25 -12.28 -7.79
N PRO A 368 -2.66 -12.31 -9.07
CA PRO A 368 -3.02 -13.55 -9.75
C PRO A 368 -1.81 -14.42 -10.12
N VAL A 369 -0.58 -13.93 -10.00
CA VAL A 369 0.66 -14.64 -10.30
C VAL A 369 1.28 -15.21 -9.03
N THR A 370 1.36 -14.42 -7.96
CA THR A 370 2.02 -14.83 -6.71
C THR A 370 1.06 -15.41 -5.66
N ALA A 371 -0.25 -15.18 -5.84
CA ALA A 371 -1.30 -15.46 -4.86
C ALA A 371 -1.11 -14.69 -3.53
N GLU A 372 -0.34 -13.59 -3.55
CA GLU A 372 -0.20 -12.71 -2.39
C GLU A 372 -1.43 -11.82 -2.24
N ALA A 373 -1.92 -11.70 -1.00
CA ALA A 373 -3.09 -10.91 -0.66
C ALA A 373 -2.68 -9.63 0.05
N ARG A 374 -3.29 -8.51 -0.35
CA ARG A 374 -3.10 -7.20 0.24
C ARG A 374 -4.42 -6.66 0.75
N TYR A 375 -4.43 -6.18 1.99
CA TYR A 375 -5.63 -5.61 2.58
C TYR A 375 -6.05 -4.31 1.88
N VAL A 376 -7.37 -4.13 1.68
CA VAL A 376 -7.97 -2.98 1.00
C VAL A 376 -8.85 -2.19 1.98
N ASN A 377 -9.95 -2.78 2.44
CA ASN A 377 -10.90 -2.10 3.34
C ASN A 377 -11.65 -3.09 4.21
N VAL A 378 -12.28 -2.59 5.28
CA VAL A 378 -13.03 -3.41 6.23
C VAL A 378 -14.38 -3.88 5.69
N SER A 379 -14.91 -3.23 4.64
CA SER A 379 -16.20 -3.59 4.04
C SER A 379 -16.37 -3.04 2.62
N VAL A 380 -17.32 -3.60 1.86
CA VAL A 380 -17.69 -3.12 0.51
C VAL A 380 -18.17 -1.67 0.54
N ALA A 381 -18.91 -1.27 1.58
CA ALA A 381 -19.37 0.11 1.76
C ALA A 381 -18.19 1.08 1.99
N ALA A 382 -17.21 0.69 2.80
CA ALA A 382 -16.00 1.50 3.02
C ALA A 382 -15.16 1.60 1.74
N PHE A 383 -15.02 0.50 0.99
CA PHE A 383 -14.28 0.47 -0.27
C PHE A 383 -14.89 1.37 -1.33
N THR A 384 -16.19 1.25 -1.59
CA THR A 384 -16.89 2.07 -2.58
C THR A 384 -16.90 3.55 -2.22
N ARG A 385 -17.06 3.89 -0.93
CA ARG A 385 -16.89 5.26 -0.45
C ARG A 385 -15.46 5.77 -0.68
N SER A 386 -14.45 4.95 -0.41
CA SER A 386 -13.05 5.31 -0.63
C SER A 386 -12.71 5.52 -2.11
N LEU A 387 -13.27 4.71 -3.02
CA LEU A 387 -13.15 4.91 -4.47
C LEU A 387 -13.77 6.25 -4.92
N ALA A 388 -14.93 6.62 -4.36
CA ALA A 388 -15.55 7.91 -4.64
C ALA A 388 -14.69 9.10 -4.17
N LEU A 389 -14.07 8.97 -2.98
CA LEU A 389 -13.12 9.96 -2.46
C LEU A 389 -11.90 10.09 -3.38
N LEU A 390 -11.32 8.98 -3.83
CA LEU A 390 -10.19 8.96 -4.76
C LEU A 390 -10.56 9.64 -6.10
N ALA A 391 -11.70 9.29 -6.68
CA ALA A 391 -12.16 9.87 -7.94
C ALA A 391 -12.30 11.40 -7.84
N ALA A 392 -12.94 11.88 -6.77
CA ALA A 392 -13.12 13.31 -6.53
C ALA A 392 -11.80 14.03 -6.24
N ALA A 393 -10.89 13.43 -5.47
CA ALA A 393 -9.57 13.99 -5.18
C ALA A 393 -8.73 14.14 -6.46
N ARG A 394 -8.66 13.09 -7.29
CA ARG A 394 -7.92 13.15 -8.57
C ARG A 394 -8.47 14.23 -9.49
N GLN A 395 -9.79 14.37 -9.59
CA GLN A 395 -10.38 15.45 -10.38
C GLN A 395 -9.97 16.84 -9.88
N ARG A 396 -10.00 17.07 -8.56
CA ARG A 396 -9.60 18.37 -7.97
C ARG A 396 -8.10 18.66 -8.13
N MET A 397 -7.27 17.63 -8.20
CA MET A 397 -5.82 17.76 -8.34
C MET A 397 -5.36 18.19 -9.74
N GLN A 398 -6.19 18.02 -10.77
CA GLN A 398 -5.79 18.33 -12.14
C GLN A 398 -5.42 19.80 -12.33
N GLY A 399 -4.19 20.05 -12.79
CA GLY A 399 -3.67 21.39 -13.03
C GLY A 399 -3.22 22.15 -11.78
N LEU A 400 -3.26 21.53 -10.59
CA LEU A 400 -2.72 22.12 -9.38
C LEU A 400 -1.18 22.10 -9.37
N ASP A 401 -0.59 23.10 -8.71
CA ASP A 401 0.84 23.07 -8.37
C ASP A 401 1.13 22.01 -7.27
N PRO A 402 2.39 21.61 -7.07
CA PRO A 402 2.74 20.55 -6.12
C PRO A 402 2.28 20.80 -4.67
N VAL A 403 2.14 22.06 -4.28
CA VAL A 403 1.78 22.43 -2.92
C VAL A 403 0.26 22.39 -2.72
N ALA A 404 -0.51 22.87 -3.69
CA ALA A 404 -1.95 22.72 -3.70
C ALA A 404 -2.36 21.24 -3.84
N ALA A 405 -1.68 20.50 -4.73
CA ALA A 405 -1.87 19.05 -4.84
C ALA A 405 -1.54 18.31 -3.54
N GLY A 406 -0.48 18.71 -2.83
CA GLY A 406 -0.13 18.14 -1.52
C GLY A 406 -1.26 18.33 -0.50
N GLY A 407 -1.96 19.46 -0.53
CA GLY A 407 -3.15 19.70 0.29
C GLY A 407 -4.28 18.72 0.00
N GLU A 408 -4.55 18.43 -1.28
CA GLU A 408 -5.57 17.45 -1.68
C GLU A 408 -5.20 16.02 -1.30
N VAL A 409 -3.93 15.61 -1.44
CA VAL A 409 -3.48 14.27 -1.00
C VAL A 409 -3.58 14.14 0.52
N ALA A 410 -3.20 15.17 1.28
CA ALA A 410 -3.37 15.19 2.73
C ALA A 410 -4.85 15.05 3.15
N ALA A 411 -5.75 15.80 2.49
CA ALA A 411 -7.18 15.70 2.74
C ALA A 411 -7.74 14.31 2.39
N LEU A 412 -7.29 13.70 1.29
CA LEU A 412 -7.66 12.33 0.93
C LEU A 412 -7.21 11.33 2.00
N GLN A 413 -5.98 11.43 2.52
CA GLN A 413 -5.50 10.56 3.62
C GLN A 413 -6.40 10.64 4.84
N GLU A 414 -6.76 11.86 5.27
CA GLU A 414 -7.64 12.07 6.40
C GLU A 414 -9.04 11.48 6.15
N GLN A 415 -9.60 11.70 4.96
CA GLN A 415 -10.91 11.18 4.59
C GLN A 415 -10.92 9.64 4.50
N LEU A 416 -9.88 9.02 3.94
CA LEU A 416 -9.72 7.57 3.91
C LEU A 416 -9.62 7.00 5.33
N ALA A 417 -8.81 7.60 6.20
CA ALA A 417 -8.72 7.19 7.60
C ALA A 417 -10.03 7.39 8.39
N ALA A 418 -10.80 8.46 8.08
CA ALA A 418 -12.11 8.70 8.67
C ALA A 418 -13.12 7.63 8.26
N VAL A 419 -13.08 7.18 7.00
CA VAL A 419 -13.94 6.11 6.49
C VAL A 419 -13.53 4.75 7.05
N ASP A 420 -12.23 4.47 7.06
CA ASP A 420 -11.66 3.21 7.47
C ASP A 420 -10.17 3.37 7.83
N ALA A 421 -9.87 3.56 9.11
CA ALA A 421 -8.49 3.71 9.59
C ALA A 421 -7.62 2.48 9.27
N SER A 422 -8.22 1.28 9.15
CA SER A 422 -7.46 0.07 8.84
C SER A 422 -6.92 0.06 7.41
N ALA A 423 -7.53 0.84 6.50
CA ALA A 423 -7.09 0.98 5.11
C ALA A 423 -5.70 1.60 4.97
N LEU A 424 -5.23 2.34 5.98
CA LEU A 424 -3.93 3.00 6.01
C LEU A 424 -3.03 2.53 7.17
N TRP A 425 -3.35 1.37 7.77
CA TRP A 425 -2.71 0.95 9.02
C TRP A 425 -1.22 0.62 8.88
N ASN A 426 -0.79 0.19 7.69
CA ASN A 426 0.60 -0.07 7.36
C ASN A 426 0.94 0.38 5.93
N ALA A 427 2.24 0.41 5.60
CA ALA A 427 2.77 0.89 4.32
C ALA A 427 2.43 -0.01 3.11
N ASP A 428 2.03 -1.26 3.35
CA ASP A 428 1.81 -2.27 2.31
C ASP A 428 0.34 -2.48 1.96
N THR A 429 -0.61 -1.85 2.69
CA THR A 429 -2.02 -1.85 2.32
C THR A 429 -2.24 -1.21 0.93
N TRP A 430 -3.33 -1.60 0.28
CA TRP A 430 -3.63 -1.16 -1.09
C TRP A 430 -3.75 0.37 -1.18
N TRP A 431 -4.43 1.00 -0.23
CA TRP A 431 -4.55 2.45 -0.17
C TRP A 431 -3.26 3.16 0.21
N SER A 432 -2.45 2.62 1.13
CA SER A 432 -1.16 3.23 1.46
C SER A 432 -0.24 3.33 0.25
N LEU A 433 -0.23 2.31 -0.62
CA LEU A 433 0.58 2.33 -1.85
C LEU A 433 0.05 3.33 -2.88
N ILE A 434 -1.28 3.46 -3.02
CA ILE A 434 -1.87 4.47 -3.91
C ILE A 434 -1.55 5.87 -3.43
N VAL A 435 -1.80 6.15 -2.14
CA VAL A 435 -1.55 7.45 -1.52
C VAL A 435 -0.06 7.81 -1.58
N GLU A 436 0.83 6.86 -1.32
CA GLU A 436 2.29 7.06 -1.45
C GLU A 436 2.67 7.47 -2.88
N GLN A 437 2.12 6.80 -3.89
CA GLN A 437 2.36 7.17 -5.29
C GLN A 437 1.79 8.54 -5.66
N MET A 438 0.64 8.93 -5.09
CA MET A 438 0.11 10.30 -5.22
C MET A 438 1.05 11.32 -4.56
N TRP A 439 1.62 11.01 -3.39
CA TRP A 439 2.66 11.83 -2.78
C TRP A 439 3.92 11.94 -3.62
N HIS A 440 4.23 10.94 -4.44
CA HIS A 440 5.36 11.00 -5.38
C HIS A 440 5.01 11.77 -6.67
N GLY A 441 3.76 12.21 -6.83
CA GLY A 441 3.29 12.97 -8.01
C GLY A 441 3.03 12.10 -9.23
N LEU A 442 2.76 10.80 -9.04
CA LEU A 442 2.68 9.84 -10.15
C LEU A 442 1.33 9.80 -10.86
N PHE A 443 0.23 10.23 -10.22
CA PHE A 443 -1.11 10.29 -10.83
C PHE A 443 -2.18 11.04 -10.00
#